data_AF-A0A6I3ZS89-F1
#
_entry.id   AF-A0A6I3ZS89-F1
#
_cell.length_a   1.000
_cell.length_b   1.000
_cell.length_c   1.000
_cell.angle_alpha   90.00
_cell.angle_beta   90.00
_cell.angle_gamma   90.00
#
_symmetry.space_group_name_H-M   'P 1'
#
loop_
_entity.id
_entity.type
_entity.pdbx_description
1 polymer ?
#
loop_
_entity_poly.entity_id
_entity_poly.type
_entity_poly.pdbx_seq_one_letter_code
_entity_poly.pdbx_strand_id
1 'polypeptide(L)'
;MSEDHSGGQPPQPQTAPETPRGFVPPPAPPPGFMPPGVPPMPPGTPPFWPPQPVAAQSGVPRWLVALVLAVLVLSYAVTVVVTKDIWRAGTPRPVVQASIEIQSPPGTTPDALAQTRKVVESRIGHLGGHDVAVALDGNTLKVTATDVTEAQLRGVTAVGRLYIRPVVHTIPAKSDPAYPSQPPQVADSQRIADEKALRQSAQPQIQLLALQFQATRCDQPDQLAGHDDPNLPLVTCSDDHKQVYLLDKSIISGEQIKEASARPGGQRGDYVVFVAFDGAAAAVWSTFTAANTGARTAFTVDTQVVSAPALLEPITTGRTQIHGQFTADSAKSFAAVVAGGPLPLPVAVQSVQTAQLAPTFWSLPRIAVLGGGVVVIFAVIVGVVLMTRWASRRR
;
A
#
# COMPACT_ATOMS: atom_id res chain seq x y z
N MET A 1 53.91 22.50 -43.36
CA MET A 1 53.91 22.34 -41.90
C MET A 1 52.90 21.25 -41.62
N SER A 2 53.29 19.97 -41.63
CA SER A 2 54.24 19.32 -40.68
C SER A 2 53.68 19.53 -39.28
N GLU A 3 53.12 18.54 -38.59
CA GLU A 3 53.70 17.38 -37.91
C GLU A 3 52.60 16.95 -36.90
N ASP A 4 52.44 15.76 -36.33
CA ASP A 4 53.17 14.50 -36.36
C ASP A 4 52.20 13.41 -35.87
N HIS A 5 52.49 12.18 -36.28
CA HIS A 5 51.88 10.92 -35.86
C HIS A 5 52.19 10.58 -34.40
N SER A 6 51.39 9.71 -33.76
CA SER A 6 51.83 8.34 -33.45
C SER A 6 50.86 7.66 -32.46
N GLY A 7 50.09 6.70 -32.96
CA GLY A 7 49.35 5.73 -32.18
C GLY A 7 50.24 4.53 -31.84
N GLY A 8 50.39 4.23 -30.56
CA GLY A 8 51.14 3.08 -30.06
C GLY A 8 50.38 1.78 -30.27
N GLN A 9 50.88 0.96 -31.20
CA GLN A 9 50.49 -0.43 -31.40
C GLN A 9 51.28 -1.34 -30.44
N PRO A 10 50.64 -2.27 -29.71
CA PRO A 10 51.34 -3.19 -28.82
C PRO A 10 52.14 -4.28 -29.59
N PRO A 11 53.21 -4.82 -28.98
CA PRO A 11 54.22 -5.63 -29.66
C PRO A 11 53.74 -7.04 -30.04
N GLN A 12 54.31 -7.55 -31.15
CA GLN A 12 54.07 -8.89 -31.68
C GLN A 12 54.54 -10.02 -30.74
N PRO A 13 53.92 -11.21 -30.79
CA PRO A 13 54.32 -12.37 -30.01
C PRO A 13 55.61 -13.00 -30.58
N GLN A 14 56.60 -13.20 -29.73
CA GLN A 14 57.78 -14.01 -30.03
C GLN A 14 57.39 -15.50 -30.05
N THR A 15 57.72 -16.15 -31.16
CA THR A 15 57.61 -17.59 -31.40
C THR A 15 58.45 -18.40 -30.40
N ALA A 16 57.80 -19.32 -29.68
CA ALA A 16 58.46 -20.32 -28.85
C ALA A 16 58.83 -21.56 -29.70
N PRO A 17 59.98 -22.21 -29.45
CA PRO A 17 60.52 -23.26 -30.32
C PRO A 17 59.78 -24.60 -30.21
N GLU A 18 59.73 -25.29 -31.35
CA GLU A 18 59.15 -26.61 -31.56
C GLU A 18 59.66 -27.66 -30.56
N THR A 19 58.73 -28.42 -30.00
CA THR A 19 59.02 -29.63 -29.22
C THR A 19 59.28 -30.79 -30.20
N PRO A 20 60.43 -31.50 -30.14
CA PRO A 20 60.66 -32.64 -31.02
C PRO A 20 59.69 -33.77 -30.66
N ARG A 21 58.76 -34.06 -31.58
CA ARG A 21 57.96 -35.28 -31.57
C ARG A 21 58.84 -36.45 -31.97
N GLY A 22 58.81 -37.51 -31.18
CA GLY A 22 59.24 -38.85 -31.63
C GLY A 22 60.52 -39.36 -30.99
N PHE A 23 60.48 -39.67 -29.69
CA PHE A 23 61.35 -40.69 -29.13
C PHE A 23 60.53 -41.96 -28.93
N VAL A 24 60.68 -42.92 -29.85
CA VAL A 24 60.15 -44.27 -29.70
C VAL A 24 61.22 -45.08 -28.95
N PRO A 25 60.94 -45.65 -27.77
CA PRO A 25 61.92 -46.47 -27.08
C PRO A 25 62.21 -47.75 -27.88
N PRO A 26 63.45 -48.27 -27.86
CA PRO A 26 63.78 -49.51 -28.56
C PRO A 26 63.00 -50.70 -27.98
N PRO A 27 62.66 -51.72 -28.80
CA PRO A 27 61.98 -52.90 -28.32
C PRO A 27 62.82 -53.67 -27.31
N ALA A 28 62.16 -54.27 -26.31
CA ALA A 28 62.81 -55.07 -25.29
C ALA A 28 63.55 -56.29 -25.90
N PRO A 29 64.75 -56.64 -25.41
CA PRO A 29 65.43 -57.84 -25.86
C PRO A 29 64.66 -59.11 -25.46
N PRO A 30 64.74 -60.19 -26.25
CA PRO A 30 64.09 -61.45 -25.92
C PRO A 30 64.63 -62.03 -24.61
N PRO A 31 63.82 -62.80 -23.85
CA PRO A 31 64.24 -63.40 -22.59
C PRO A 31 65.46 -64.31 -22.80
N GLY A 32 66.55 -64.03 -22.09
CA GLY A 32 67.77 -64.86 -22.08
C GLY A 32 69.05 -64.20 -22.61
N PHE A 33 69.03 -62.93 -23.02
CA PHE A 33 70.25 -62.25 -23.46
C PHE A 33 71.11 -61.78 -22.26
N MET A 34 72.25 -62.43 -22.03
CA MET A 34 73.29 -61.97 -21.10
C MET A 34 74.41 -61.26 -21.87
N PRO A 35 74.84 -60.05 -21.47
CA PRO A 35 76.01 -59.42 -22.08
C PRO A 35 77.29 -60.20 -21.75
N PRO A 36 78.26 -60.31 -22.68
CA PRO A 36 79.50 -61.05 -22.43
C PRO A 36 80.38 -60.29 -21.43
N GLY A 37 80.86 -60.98 -20.38
CA GLY A 37 81.86 -60.46 -19.45
C GLY A 37 81.53 -60.53 -17.95
N VAL A 38 80.41 -61.13 -17.54
CA VAL A 38 80.07 -61.25 -16.10
C VAL A 38 80.49 -62.63 -15.57
N PRO A 39 81.38 -62.73 -14.57
CA PRO A 39 81.75 -64.00 -13.96
C PRO A 39 80.58 -64.61 -13.17
N PRO A 40 80.52 -65.95 -13.03
CA PRO A 40 79.40 -66.63 -12.39
C PRO A 40 79.27 -66.26 -10.91
N MET A 41 78.06 -65.89 -10.49
CA MET A 41 77.72 -65.68 -9.08
C MET A 41 77.66 -67.03 -8.32
N PRO A 42 78.00 -67.05 -7.02
CA PRO A 42 77.87 -68.25 -6.19
C PRO A 42 76.39 -68.65 -6.00
N PRO A 43 76.07 -69.94 -5.88
CA PRO A 43 74.70 -70.41 -5.71
C PRO A 43 74.12 -69.97 -4.36
N GLY A 44 73.02 -69.22 -4.37
CA GLY A 44 72.24 -68.87 -3.17
C GLY A 44 71.72 -67.43 -3.06
N THR A 45 72.00 -66.54 -4.03
CA THR A 45 71.47 -65.17 -4.01
C THR A 45 70.03 -65.12 -4.55
N PRO A 46 69.03 -64.64 -3.78
CA PRO A 46 67.69 -64.41 -4.32
C PRO A 46 67.74 -63.29 -5.37
N PRO A 47 66.93 -63.36 -6.44
CA PRO A 47 66.92 -62.35 -7.49
C PRO A 47 66.51 -60.98 -6.92
N PHE A 48 67.37 -59.98 -7.12
CA PHE A 48 67.08 -58.59 -6.83
C PHE A 48 66.15 -58.04 -7.93
N TRP A 49 64.86 -57.96 -7.63
CA TRP A 49 63.90 -57.29 -8.49
C TRP A 49 64.04 -55.77 -8.27
N PRO A 50 64.33 -54.95 -9.29
CA PRO A 50 64.22 -53.52 -9.15
C PRO A 50 62.76 -53.18 -8.82
N PRO A 51 62.50 -52.22 -7.91
CA PRO A 51 61.14 -51.78 -7.64
C PRO A 51 60.49 -51.30 -8.95
N GLN A 52 59.28 -51.79 -9.22
CA GLN A 52 58.48 -51.35 -10.36
C GLN A 52 58.32 -49.82 -10.28
N PRO A 53 58.51 -49.07 -11.38
CA PRO A 53 58.21 -47.64 -11.38
C PRO A 53 56.72 -47.45 -11.13
N VAL A 54 56.35 -47.00 -9.93
CA VAL A 54 54.98 -46.61 -9.61
C VAL A 54 54.68 -45.39 -10.48
N ALA A 55 53.81 -45.55 -11.47
CA ALA A 55 53.34 -44.44 -12.28
C ALA A 55 52.77 -43.36 -11.35
N ALA A 56 53.42 -42.21 -11.28
CA ALA A 56 53.00 -41.10 -10.44
C ALA A 56 51.57 -40.73 -10.82
N GLN A 57 50.62 -40.93 -9.90
CA GLN A 57 49.22 -40.56 -10.08
C GLN A 57 49.16 -39.11 -10.58
N SER A 58 48.54 -38.89 -11.74
CA SER A 58 48.37 -37.59 -12.35
C SER A 58 47.62 -36.68 -11.37
N GLY A 59 48.27 -35.63 -10.88
CA GLY A 59 47.61 -34.63 -10.06
C GLY A 59 46.44 -34.03 -10.84
N VAL A 60 45.36 -33.66 -10.14
CA VAL A 60 44.18 -33.04 -10.74
C VAL A 60 44.63 -31.88 -11.65
N PRO A 61 44.28 -31.89 -12.94
CA PRO A 61 44.79 -30.89 -13.85
C PRO A 61 44.20 -29.52 -13.50
N ARG A 62 45.04 -28.49 -13.52
CA ARG A 62 44.69 -27.11 -13.08
C ARG A 62 43.45 -26.55 -13.80
N TRP A 63 43.22 -26.93 -15.06
CA TRP A 63 42.04 -26.52 -15.82
C TRP A 63 40.73 -27.08 -15.24
N LEU A 64 40.76 -28.28 -14.67
CA LEU A 64 39.58 -28.93 -14.08
C LEU A 64 39.21 -28.27 -12.75
N VAL A 65 40.21 -27.85 -11.97
CA VAL A 65 40.02 -27.00 -10.79
C VAL A 65 39.40 -25.65 -11.17
N ALA A 66 39.93 -24.99 -12.20
CA ALA A 66 39.40 -23.71 -12.67
C ALA A 66 37.94 -23.84 -13.16
N LEU A 67 37.61 -24.94 -13.84
CA LEU A 67 36.25 -25.21 -14.33
C LEU A 67 35.27 -25.43 -13.18
N VAL A 68 35.63 -26.22 -12.16
CA VAL A 68 34.78 -26.43 -10.98
C VAL A 68 34.54 -25.12 -10.24
N LEU A 69 35.57 -24.29 -10.06
CA LEU A 69 35.42 -22.97 -9.43
C LEU A 69 34.53 -22.04 -10.25
N ALA A 70 34.70 -22.01 -11.58
CA ALA A 70 33.87 -21.21 -12.45
C ALA A 70 32.39 -21.62 -12.36
N VAL A 71 32.10 -22.93 -12.37
CA VAL A 71 30.74 -23.47 -12.21
C VAL A 71 30.16 -23.11 -10.83
N LEU A 72 30.95 -23.19 -9.77
CA LEU A 72 30.50 -22.82 -8.41
C LEU A 72 30.14 -21.33 -8.33
N VAL A 73 31.01 -20.46 -8.83
CA VAL A 73 30.77 -19.00 -8.87
C VAL A 73 29.56 -18.66 -9.74
N LEU A 74 29.43 -19.28 -10.92
CA LEU A 74 28.27 -19.10 -11.79
C LEU A 74 26.98 -19.59 -11.13
N SER A 75 27.00 -20.75 -10.47
CA SER A 75 25.83 -21.29 -9.77
C SER A 75 25.38 -20.39 -8.62
N TYR A 76 26.33 -19.77 -7.91
CA TYR A 76 26.07 -18.79 -6.86
C TYR A 76 25.52 -17.48 -7.44
N ALA A 77 26.12 -16.98 -8.52
CA ALA A 77 25.65 -15.79 -9.22
C ALA A 77 24.22 -15.98 -9.75
N VAL A 78 23.92 -17.16 -10.31
CA VAL A 78 22.56 -17.52 -10.76
C VAL A 78 21.59 -17.59 -9.59
N THR A 79 21.96 -18.21 -8.46
CA THR A 79 21.07 -18.20 -7.28
C THR A 79 20.81 -16.79 -6.79
N VAL A 80 21.81 -15.91 -6.74
CA VAL A 80 21.63 -14.49 -6.36
C VAL A 80 20.72 -13.75 -7.34
N VAL A 81 20.87 -13.98 -8.65
CA VAL A 81 20.06 -13.32 -9.68
C VAL A 81 18.63 -13.85 -9.70
N VAL A 82 18.43 -15.16 -9.59
CA VAL A 82 17.10 -15.79 -9.56
C VAL A 82 16.34 -15.43 -8.28
N THR A 83 17.05 -15.28 -7.16
CA THR A 83 16.44 -14.85 -5.90
C THR A 83 16.30 -13.33 -5.79
N LYS A 84 16.75 -12.53 -6.76
CA LYS A 84 16.77 -11.04 -6.71
C LYS A 84 15.43 -10.43 -6.28
N ASP A 85 14.31 -11.00 -6.70
CA ASP A 85 12.98 -10.49 -6.35
C ASP A 85 12.56 -10.80 -4.90
N ILE A 86 13.16 -11.81 -4.27
CA ILE A 86 13.03 -12.11 -2.82
C ILE A 86 13.82 -11.10 -1.97
N TRP A 87 14.91 -10.55 -2.51
CA TRP A 87 15.79 -9.58 -1.83
C TRP A 87 15.38 -8.12 -2.02
N ARG A 88 14.50 -7.82 -2.98
CA ARG A 88 13.79 -6.54 -3.02
C ARG A 88 12.83 -6.53 -1.85
N ALA A 89 13.33 -6.19 -0.67
CA ALA A 89 12.52 -6.00 0.51
C ALA A 89 11.32 -5.12 0.14
N GLY A 90 10.11 -5.64 0.35
CA GLY A 90 8.95 -4.78 0.44
C GLY A 90 9.29 -3.69 1.45
N THR A 91 9.17 -2.43 1.03
CA THR A 91 9.29 -1.29 1.93
C THR A 91 8.43 -1.55 3.17
N PRO A 92 8.90 -1.22 4.40
CA PRO A 92 8.07 -1.32 5.60
C PRO A 92 6.75 -0.61 5.30
N ARG A 93 5.64 -1.35 5.26
CA ARG A 93 4.34 -0.73 5.02
C ARG A 93 3.90 -0.11 6.34
N PRO A 94 3.51 1.17 6.35
CA PRO A 94 2.94 1.77 7.55
C PRO A 94 1.67 0.99 7.88
N VAL A 95 1.63 0.41 9.08
CA VAL A 95 0.44 -0.24 9.61
C VAL A 95 -0.13 0.70 10.65
N VAL A 96 -1.38 1.06 10.47
CA VAL A 96 -2.08 1.91 11.42
C VAL A 96 -3.04 1.04 12.20
N GLN A 97 -2.78 0.95 13.50
CA GLN A 97 -3.68 0.32 14.45
C GLN A 97 -4.49 1.43 15.11
N ALA A 98 -5.81 1.32 15.11
CA ALA A 98 -6.70 2.26 15.76
C ALA A 98 -7.63 1.51 16.71
N SER A 99 -7.85 2.08 17.90
CA SER A 99 -8.91 1.65 18.80
C SER A 99 -10.01 2.69 18.76
N ILE A 100 -11.18 2.26 18.29
CA ILE A 100 -12.37 3.08 18.10
C ILE A 100 -13.42 2.57 19.08
N GLU A 101 -13.95 3.44 19.94
CA GLU A 101 -15.04 3.09 20.84
C GLU A 101 -16.38 3.40 20.16
N ILE A 102 -17.32 2.46 20.20
CA ILE A 102 -18.68 2.71 19.74
C ILE A 102 -19.42 3.46 20.85
N GLN A 103 -20.16 4.52 20.51
CA GLN A 103 -21.07 5.16 21.45
C GLN A 103 -22.42 4.43 21.37
N SER A 104 -22.68 3.56 22.34
CA SER A 104 -23.91 2.75 22.39
C SER A 104 -24.92 3.36 23.38
N PRO A 105 -26.06 3.90 22.91
CA PRO A 105 -27.18 4.25 23.78
C PRO A 105 -27.70 3.01 24.55
N PRO A 106 -28.34 3.20 25.71
CA PRO A 106 -28.96 2.10 26.45
C PRO A 106 -30.01 1.39 25.57
N GLY A 107 -29.91 0.06 25.46
CA GLY A 107 -30.77 -0.77 24.60
C GLY A 107 -30.20 -1.11 23.22
N THR A 108 -28.92 -0.78 22.95
CA THR A 108 -28.24 -1.14 21.70
C THR A 108 -28.27 -2.65 21.44
N THR A 109 -28.74 -3.07 20.27
CA THR A 109 -28.83 -4.48 19.91
C THR A 109 -27.45 -5.03 19.44
N PRO A 110 -27.16 -6.31 19.68
CA PRO A 110 -25.94 -6.96 19.16
C PRO A 110 -25.81 -6.85 17.63
N ASP A 111 -26.95 -6.85 16.92
CA ASP A 111 -26.99 -6.72 15.46
C ASP A 111 -26.50 -5.34 14.99
N ALA A 112 -26.85 -4.26 15.70
CA ALA A 112 -26.41 -2.91 15.37
C ALA A 112 -24.89 -2.75 15.52
N LEU A 113 -24.28 -3.39 16.53
CA LEU A 113 -22.82 -3.43 16.70
C LEU A 113 -22.16 -4.20 15.55
N ALA A 114 -22.71 -5.35 15.18
CA ALA A 114 -22.20 -6.17 14.08
C ALA A 114 -22.30 -5.45 12.72
N GLN A 115 -23.39 -4.71 12.48
CA GLN A 115 -23.57 -3.88 11.29
C GLN A 115 -22.59 -2.71 11.28
N THR A 116 -22.43 -2.01 12.41
CA THR A 116 -21.46 -0.91 12.54
C THR A 116 -20.05 -1.37 12.21
N ARG A 117 -19.62 -2.53 12.74
CA ARG A 117 -18.34 -3.16 12.39
C ARG A 117 -18.20 -3.36 10.88
N LYS A 118 -19.21 -3.96 10.22
CA LYS A 118 -19.20 -4.22 8.78
C LYS A 118 -19.08 -2.93 7.95
N VAL A 119 -19.78 -1.87 8.35
CA VAL A 119 -19.70 -0.57 7.67
C VAL A 119 -18.32 0.04 7.83
N VAL A 120 -17.74 0.02 9.04
CA VAL A 120 -16.38 0.51 9.28
C VAL A 120 -15.36 -0.28 8.44
N GLU A 121 -15.45 -1.60 8.43
CA GLU A 121 -14.60 -2.48 7.61
C GLU A 121 -14.72 -2.16 6.12
N SER A 122 -15.95 -2.01 5.61
CA SER A 122 -16.23 -1.65 4.22
C SER A 122 -15.61 -0.29 3.84
N ARG A 123 -15.79 0.73 4.68
CA ARG A 123 -15.22 2.07 4.45
C ARG A 123 -13.70 2.05 4.41
N ILE A 124 -13.05 1.31 5.30
CA ILE A 124 -11.59 1.17 5.28
C ILE A 124 -11.14 0.45 4.01
N GLY A 125 -11.88 -0.55 3.54
CA GLY A 125 -11.65 -1.18 2.24
C GLY A 125 -11.71 -0.16 1.09
N HIS A 126 -12.68 0.74 1.10
CA HIS A 126 -12.82 1.81 0.09
C HIS A 126 -11.72 2.88 0.14
N LEU A 127 -10.99 3.03 1.26
CA LEU A 127 -9.79 3.87 1.31
C LEU A 127 -8.63 3.30 0.49
N GLY A 128 -8.70 2.02 0.10
CA GLY A 128 -7.60 1.27 -0.50
C GLY A 128 -6.70 0.61 0.54
N GLY A 129 -7.16 0.50 1.79
CA GLY A 129 -6.43 -0.21 2.84
C GLY A 129 -6.34 -1.71 2.56
N HIS A 130 -5.16 -2.28 2.73
CA HIS A 130 -4.94 -3.72 2.64
C HIS A 130 -4.84 -4.34 4.05
N ASP A 131 -5.13 -5.64 4.17
CA ASP A 131 -5.10 -6.39 5.44
C ASP A 131 -5.97 -5.76 6.55
N VAL A 132 -7.17 -5.31 6.18
CA VAL A 132 -8.14 -4.71 7.11
C VAL A 132 -8.67 -5.79 8.04
N ALA A 133 -8.42 -5.63 9.34
CA ALA A 133 -8.99 -6.47 10.39
C ALA A 133 -9.70 -5.60 11.41
N VAL A 134 -11.00 -5.85 11.61
CA VAL A 134 -11.80 -5.17 12.62
C VAL A 134 -12.30 -6.19 13.64
N ALA A 135 -11.69 -6.19 14.83
CA ALA A 135 -12.11 -7.02 15.95
C ALA A 135 -13.03 -6.21 16.87
N LEU A 136 -14.11 -6.84 17.35
CA LEU A 136 -14.98 -6.27 18.37
C LEU A 136 -14.59 -6.83 19.73
N ASP A 137 -14.30 -5.94 20.68
CA ASP A 137 -13.97 -6.23 22.07
C ASP A 137 -14.97 -5.49 22.97
N GLY A 138 -16.09 -6.14 23.28
CA GLY A 138 -17.23 -5.50 23.93
C GLY A 138 -17.84 -4.41 23.04
N ASN A 139 -17.62 -3.15 23.42
CA ASN A 139 -18.09 -1.96 22.69
C ASN A 139 -16.96 -1.23 21.94
N THR A 140 -15.74 -1.80 21.95
CA THR A 140 -14.55 -1.21 21.32
C THR A 140 -14.19 -1.98 20.07
N LEU A 141 -14.07 -1.29 18.94
CA LEU A 141 -13.54 -1.79 17.68
C LEU A 141 -12.02 -1.60 17.66
N LYS A 142 -11.29 -2.70 17.65
CA LYS A 142 -9.85 -2.73 17.37
C LYS A 142 -9.67 -2.89 15.86
N VAL A 143 -9.28 -1.80 15.21
CA VAL A 143 -9.05 -1.73 13.77
C VAL A 143 -7.56 -1.84 13.51
N THR A 144 -7.16 -2.72 12.61
CA THR A 144 -5.82 -2.75 12.02
C THR A 144 -5.97 -2.61 10.52
N ALA A 145 -5.25 -1.67 9.93
CA ALA A 145 -5.24 -1.46 8.48
C ALA A 145 -3.84 -1.04 8.01
N THR A 146 -3.47 -1.46 6.81
CA THR A 146 -2.21 -1.03 6.17
C THR A 146 -2.51 -0.05 5.03
N ASP A 147 -1.53 0.80 4.69
CA ASP A 147 -1.63 1.76 3.59
C ASP A 147 -2.75 2.83 3.77
N VAL A 148 -3.12 3.12 5.03
CA VAL A 148 -4.11 4.14 5.41
C VAL A 148 -3.47 5.16 6.37
N THR A 149 -3.82 6.44 6.27
CA THR A 149 -3.34 7.47 7.21
C THR A 149 -4.25 7.58 8.44
N GLU A 150 -3.73 8.11 9.55
CA GLU A 150 -4.55 8.40 10.74
C GLU A 150 -5.71 9.34 10.42
N ALA A 151 -5.46 10.39 9.62
CA ALA A 151 -6.50 11.32 9.20
C ALA A 151 -7.61 10.62 8.41
N GLN A 152 -7.26 9.65 7.56
CA GLN A 152 -8.23 8.86 6.81
C GLN A 152 -9.06 7.95 7.71
N LEU A 153 -8.43 7.29 8.69
CA LEU A 153 -9.13 6.46 9.67
C LEU A 153 -10.10 7.26 10.55
N ARG A 154 -9.72 8.47 10.97
CA ARG A 154 -10.62 9.38 11.70
C ARG A 154 -11.76 9.88 10.81
N GLY A 155 -11.51 10.08 9.52
CA GLY A 155 -12.55 10.48 8.57
C GLY A 155 -13.63 9.41 8.36
N VAL A 156 -13.26 8.13 8.30
CA VAL A 156 -14.24 7.04 8.10
C VAL A 156 -15.13 6.74 9.30
N THR A 157 -14.87 7.35 10.46
CA THR A 157 -15.74 7.25 11.64
C THR A 157 -16.91 8.24 11.67
N ALA A 158 -16.99 9.18 10.72
CA ALA A 158 -18.14 10.07 10.61
C ALA A 158 -19.46 9.28 10.39
N VAL A 159 -20.62 9.75 10.85
CA VAL A 159 -21.88 9.02 10.61
C VAL A 159 -22.15 8.95 9.11
N GLY A 160 -22.01 10.06 8.40
CA GLY A 160 -21.89 10.09 6.95
C GLY A 160 -23.22 9.99 6.20
N ARG A 161 -24.31 10.52 6.76
CA ARG A 161 -25.61 10.55 6.08
C ARG A 161 -25.60 11.61 4.99
N LEU A 162 -25.32 11.18 3.76
CA LEU A 162 -25.37 12.02 2.59
C LEU A 162 -26.82 12.12 2.06
N TYR A 163 -27.28 13.33 1.82
CA TYR A 163 -28.52 13.62 1.10
C TYR A 163 -28.29 14.66 0.01
N ILE A 164 -29.04 14.56 -1.06
CA ILE A 164 -29.06 15.53 -2.14
C ILE A 164 -30.40 16.28 -2.08
N ARG A 165 -30.33 17.58 -1.83
CA ARG A 165 -31.50 18.42 -1.55
C ARG A 165 -31.53 19.64 -2.46
N PRO A 166 -32.66 19.96 -3.12
CA PRO A 166 -32.82 21.22 -3.86
C PRO A 166 -32.63 22.43 -2.94
N VAL A 167 -31.95 23.48 -3.42
CA VAL A 167 -31.81 24.73 -2.67
C VAL A 167 -33.01 25.63 -2.96
N VAL A 168 -33.75 26.00 -1.92
CA VAL A 168 -34.90 26.91 -2.00
C VAL A 168 -34.45 28.36 -1.80
N HIS A 169 -33.67 28.60 -0.74
CA HIS A 169 -33.16 29.94 -0.44
C HIS A 169 -31.78 29.86 0.21
N THR A 170 -31.02 30.94 0.12
CA THR A 170 -29.72 31.05 0.79
C THR A 170 -29.49 32.49 1.22
N ILE A 171 -28.89 32.64 2.40
CA ILE A 171 -28.48 33.94 2.94
C ILE A 171 -27.07 33.83 3.53
N PRO A 172 -26.28 34.92 3.53
CA PRO A 172 -24.99 34.92 4.21
C PRO A 172 -25.19 34.68 5.71
N ALA A 173 -24.30 33.88 6.29
CA ALA A 173 -24.19 33.77 7.73
C ALA A 173 -23.74 35.13 8.31
N LYS A 174 -24.28 35.45 9.49
CA LYS A 174 -23.92 36.62 10.28
C LYS A 174 -23.28 36.08 11.54
N SER A 175 -22.00 35.75 11.47
CA SER A 175 -21.21 35.38 12.65
C SER A 175 -21.29 36.54 13.64
N ASP A 176 -22.01 36.35 14.75
CA ASP A 176 -22.07 37.33 15.83
C ASP A 176 -20.97 36.99 16.84
N PRO A 177 -19.88 37.78 16.92
CA PRO A 177 -18.78 37.53 17.85
C PRO A 177 -19.19 37.67 19.33
N ALA A 178 -20.40 38.16 19.61
CA ALA A 178 -20.91 38.35 20.98
C ALA A 178 -21.38 37.05 21.64
N TYR A 179 -21.58 35.96 20.90
CA TYR A 179 -21.93 34.66 21.47
C TYR A 179 -20.70 33.75 21.51
N PRO A 180 -20.11 33.51 22.70
CA PRO A 180 -18.98 32.59 22.80
C PRO A 180 -19.41 31.21 22.28
N SER A 181 -18.52 30.57 21.52
CA SER A 181 -18.65 29.16 21.14
C SER A 181 -18.80 28.32 22.40
N GLN A 182 -19.99 27.74 22.61
CA GLN A 182 -20.22 26.92 23.80
C GLN A 182 -19.52 25.57 23.59
N PRO A 183 -18.90 24.97 24.63
CA PRO A 183 -18.30 23.65 24.50
C PRO A 183 -19.32 22.66 23.91
N PRO A 184 -18.90 21.71 23.05
CA PRO A 184 -19.82 20.72 22.47
C PRO A 184 -20.52 19.95 23.59
N GLN A 185 -21.76 20.31 23.88
CA GLN A 185 -22.62 19.52 24.74
C GLN A 185 -23.30 18.47 23.88
N VAL A 186 -23.27 17.22 24.32
CA VAL A 186 -24.04 16.13 23.70
C VAL A 186 -25.51 16.59 23.59
N ALA A 187 -26.09 16.47 22.40
CA ALA A 187 -27.47 16.88 22.18
C ALA A 187 -28.40 15.94 22.96
N ASP A 188 -29.06 16.46 24.00
CA ASP A 188 -30.15 15.72 24.64
C ASP A 188 -31.28 15.47 23.64
N SER A 189 -31.98 14.35 23.77
CA SER A 189 -33.07 13.95 22.85
C SER A 189 -34.12 15.06 22.64
N GLN A 190 -34.42 15.81 23.70
CA GLN A 190 -35.35 16.93 23.67
C GLN A 190 -34.80 18.09 22.82
N ARG A 191 -33.51 18.41 22.95
CA ARG A 191 -32.85 19.45 22.14
C ARG A 191 -32.82 19.08 20.66
N ILE A 192 -32.59 17.80 20.33
CA ILE A 192 -32.69 17.31 18.95
C ILE A 192 -34.13 17.50 18.41
N ALA A 193 -35.14 17.19 19.22
CA ALA A 193 -36.55 17.34 18.83
C ALA A 193 -36.92 18.81 18.58
N ASP A 194 -36.46 19.73 19.44
CA ASP A 194 -36.69 21.17 19.29
C ASP A 194 -36.01 21.71 18.02
N GLU A 195 -34.76 21.30 17.77
CA GLU A 195 -34.01 21.64 16.56
C GLU A 195 -34.70 21.12 15.30
N LYS A 196 -35.20 19.89 15.34
CA LYS A 196 -35.97 19.30 14.24
C LYS A 196 -37.27 20.08 14.00
N ALA A 197 -38.01 20.44 15.05
CA ALA A 197 -39.25 21.20 14.93
C ALA A 197 -39.03 22.59 14.31
N LEU A 198 -37.91 23.25 14.62
CA LEU A 198 -37.58 24.56 14.06
C LEU A 198 -37.02 24.46 12.64
N ARG A 199 -35.95 23.69 12.43
CA ARG A 199 -35.18 23.65 11.18
C ARG A 199 -35.83 22.81 10.08
N GLN A 200 -36.74 21.90 10.44
CA GLN A 200 -37.44 21.03 9.49
C GLN A 200 -38.95 21.31 9.43
N SER A 201 -39.38 22.50 9.87
CA SER A 201 -40.78 22.88 9.76
C SER A 201 -41.25 22.99 8.31
N ALA A 202 -42.45 22.50 8.03
CA ALA A 202 -43.12 22.68 6.75
C ALA A 202 -43.81 24.05 6.61
N GLN A 203 -43.90 24.83 7.69
CA GLN A 203 -44.57 26.13 7.68
C GLN A 203 -43.65 27.22 7.11
N PRO A 204 -44.04 27.95 6.05
CA PRO A 204 -43.18 28.96 5.42
C PRO A 204 -42.70 30.05 6.38
N GLN A 205 -43.56 30.52 7.30
CA GLN A 205 -43.18 31.50 8.31
C GLN A 205 -42.07 30.99 9.26
N ILE A 206 -42.14 29.71 9.66
CA ILE A 206 -41.14 29.12 10.56
C ILE A 206 -39.83 28.87 9.79
N GLN A 207 -39.89 28.49 8.51
CA GLN A 207 -38.71 28.31 7.68
C GLN A 207 -37.89 29.60 7.56
N LEU A 208 -38.55 30.74 7.30
CA LEU A 208 -37.85 32.02 7.19
C LEU A 208 -37.27 32.48 8.54
N LEU A 209 -38.02 32.28 9.63
CA LEU A 209 -37.53 32.54 10.99
C LEU A 209 -36.31 31.66 11.32
N ALA A 210 -36.41 30.35 11.07
CA ALA A 210 -35.34 29.39 11.30
C ALA A 210 -34.11 29.73 10.46
N LEU A 211 -34.29 30.17 9.21
CA LEU A 211 -33.20 30.60 8.34
C LEU A 211 -32.44 31.80 8.92
N GLN A 212 -33.16 32.82 9.39
CA GLN A 212 -32.54 34.00 10.01
C GLN A 212 -31.87 33.66 11.35
N PHE A 213 -32.49 32.80 12.16
CA PHE A 213 -31.94 32.34 13.42
C PHE A 213 -30.69 31.47 13.24
N GLN A 214 -30.70 30.58 12.24
CA GLN A 214 -29.55 29.74 11.92
C GLN A 214 -28.35 30.58 11.44
N ALA A 215 -28.60 31.68 10.73
CA ALA A 215 -27.55 32.57 10.26
C ALA A 215 -26.70 33.19 11.37
N THR A 216 -27.19 33.26 12.61
CA THR A 216 -26.43 33.81 13.74
C THR A 216 -25.64 32.76 14.52
N ARG A 217 -25.71 31.48 14.14
CA ARG A 217 -25.17 30.37 14.93
C ARG A 217 -24.43 29.31 14.12
N CYS A 218 -23.99 29.62 12.91
CA CYS A 218 -23.24 28.67 12.10
C CYS A 218 -21.93 28.21 12.76
N ASP A 219 -21.34 29.04 13.62
CA ASP A 219 -20.10 28.71 14.35
C ASP A 219 -20.31 27.81 15.58
N GLN A 220 -21.57 27.44 15.89
CA GLN A 220 -21.89 26.57 17.03
C GLN A 220 -21.99 25.10 16.59
N PRO A 221 -21.73 24.14 17.49
CA PRO A 221 -21.87 22.71 17.17
C PRO A 221 -23.30 22.37 16.71
N ASP A 222 -23.43 21.71 15.55
CA ASP A 222 -24.73 21.34 15.00
C ASP A 222 -25.37 20.21 15.82
N GLN A 223 -26.44 20.56 16.53
CA GLN A 223 -27.18 19.65 17.40
C GLN A 223 -28.09 18.68 16.62
N LEU A 224 -28.40 18.98 15.36
CA LEU A 224 -29.24 18.15 14.50
C LEU A 224 -28.41 17.19 13.63
N ALA A 225 -27.07 17.27 13.68
CA ALA A 225 -26.17 16.47 12.86
C ALA A 225 -26.50 14.97 12.95
N GLY A 226 -26.82 14.37 11.80
CA GLY A 226 -27.15 12.95 11.68
C GLY A 226 -28.56 12.56 12.13
N HIS A 227 -29.37 13.50 12.61
CA HIS A 227 -30.73 13.28 13.14
C HIS A 227 -31.83 13.93 12.29
N ASP A 228 -31.50 14.46 11.11
CA ASP A 228 -32.49 15.05 10.20
C ASP A 228 -33.38 14.01 9.52
N ASP A 229 -34.60 14.46 9.21
CA ASP A 229 -35.52 13.73 8.35
C ASP A 229 -35.26 14.05 6.88
N PRO A 230 -34.99 13.06 6.01
CA PRO A 230 -34.84 13.30 4.58
C PRO A 230 -36.13 13.77 3.92
N ASN A 231 -37.30 13.50 4.48
CA ASN A 231 -38.59 13.82 3.85
C ASN A 231 -39.09 15.23 4.16
N LEU A 232 -38.40 15.95 5.06
CA LEU A 232 -38.76 17.31 5.45
C LEU A 232 -37.74 18.32 4.89
N PRO A 233 -38.14 19.58 4.73
CA PRO A 233 -37.22 20.69 4.48
C PRO A 233 -36.12 20.74 5.55
N LEU A 234 -35.02 21.44 5.24
CA LEU A 234 -33.91 21.59 6.17
C LEU A 234 -33.31 22.99 6.06
N VAL A 235 -33.30 23.71 7.18
CA VAL A 235 -32.48 24.91 7.35
C VAL A 235 -31.13 24.52 7.94
N THR A 236 -30.03 24.87 7.28
CA THR A 236 -28.69 24.47 7.74
C THR A 236 -27.56 25.33 7.17
N CYS A 237 -26.37 25.26 7.77
CA CYS A 237 -25.19 26.02 7.35
C CYS A 237 -24.31 25.26 6.35
N SER A 238 -23.50 25.99 5.58
CA SER A 238 -22.35 25.41 4.88
C SER A 238 -21.26 24.94 5.84
N ASP A 239 -20.45 24.00 5.36
CA ASP A 239 -19.24 23.52 6.01
C ASP A 239 -18.23 24.64 6.33
N ASP A 240 -18.19 25.68 5.50
CA ASP A 240 -17.34 26.85 5.70
C ASP A 240 -17.94 27.92 6.63
N HIS A 241 -19.13 27.67 7.17
CA HIS A 241 -19.90 28.54 8.06
C HIS A 241 -20.28 29.90 7.48
N LYS A 242 -20.11 30.14 6.17
CA LYS A 242 -20.38 31.45 5.54
C LYS A 242 -21.78 31.62 5.00
N GLN A 243 -22.51 30.54 4.78
CA GLN A 243 -23.83 30.56 4.15
C GLN A 243 -24.81 29.71 4.94
N VAL A 244 -26.06 30.14 4.94
CA VAL A 244 -27.18 29.33 5.41
C VAL A 244 -28.10 29.06 4.23
N TYR A 245 -28.62 27.85 4.21
CA TYR A 245 -29.49 27.34 3.19
C TYR A 245 -30.83 26.93 3.79
N LEU A 246 -31.90 27.29 3.10
CA LEU A 246 -33.18 26.60 3.19
C LEU A 246 -33.21 25.59 2.04
N LEU A 247 -33.26 24.32 2.41
CA LEU A 247 -33.26 23.19 1.49
C LEU A 247 -34.63 22.53 1.51
N ASP A 248 -35.04 22.00 0.36
CA ASP A 248 -36.23 21.15 0.27
C ASP A 248 -35.92 19.73 0.80
N LYS A 249 -36.93 18.86 0.79
CA LYS A 249 -36.76 17.43 1.06
C LYS A 249 -35.71 16.81 0.14
N SER A 250 -35.07 15.76 0.63
CA SER A 250 -34.10 15.00 -0.12
C SER A 250 -34.74 14.34 -1.34
N ILE A 251 -34.06 14.41 -2.47
CA ILE A 251 -34.44 13.71 -3.70
C ILE A 251 -33.66 12.39 -3.88
N ILE A 252 -32.45 12.31 -3.30
CA ILE A 252 -31.57 11.15 -3.38
C ILE A 252 -30.84 11.00 -2.04
N SER A 253 -30.80 9.79 -1.50
CA SER A 253 -29.98 9.44 -0.33
C SER A 253 -28.64 8.81 -0.71
N GLY A 254 -27.68 8.85 0.21
CA GLY A 254 -26.38 8.20 0.05
C GLY A 254 -26.46 6.69 -0.12
N GLU A 255 -27.55 6.05 0.31
CA GLU A 255 -27.78 4.61 0.11
C GLU A 255 -28.02 4.25 -1.36
N GLN A 256 -28.42 5.22 -2.18
CA GLN A 256 -28.65 5.04 -3.62
C GLN A 256 -27.40 5.33 -4.46
N ILE A 257 -26.23 5.40 -3.81
CA ILE A 257 -24.94 5.57 -4.45
C ILE A 257 -24.32 4.21 -4.67
N LYS A 258 -23.98 3.92 -5.92
CA LYS A 258 -23.35 2.67 -6.32
C LYS A 258 -21.83 2.72 -6.11
N GLU A 259 -21.21 3.84 -6.47
CA GLU A 259 -19.75 4.00 -6.40
C GLU A 259 -19.39 5.45 -6.03
N ALA A 260 -18.35 5.62 -5.21
CA ALA A 260 -17.74 6.91 -4.95
C ALA A 260 -16.20 6.81 -4.98
N SER A 261 -15.54 7.84 -5.53
CA SER A 261 -14.09 7.88 -5.64
C SER A 261 -13.55 9.30 -5.55
N ALA A 262 -12.46 9.50 -4.82
CA ALA A 262 -11.75 10.77 -4.76
C ALA A 262 -10.66 10.84 -5.83
N ARG A 263 -10.60 11.93 -6.60
CA ARG A 263 -9.56 12.18 -7.60
C ARG A 263 -9.12 13.65 -7.60
N PRO A 264 -7.86 13.94 -7.96
CA PRO A 264 -7.45 15.32 -8.22
C PRO A 264 -8.32 15.93 -9.33
N GLY A 265 -8.81 17.14 -9.09
CA GLY A 265 -9.53 17.94 -10.05
C GLY A 265 -8.58 18.49 -11.11
N GLY A 266 -9.00 18.44 -12.38
CA GLY A 266 -8.11 18.63 -13.52
C GLY A 266 -7.53 20.05 -13.72
N GLN A 267 -7.93 21.06 -12.97
CA GLN A 267 -7.59 22.47 -13.28
C GLN A 267 -6.94 23.27 -12.13
N ARG A 268 -7.06 22.85 -10.86
CA ARG A 268 -6.64 23.67 -9.70
C ARG A 268 -5.85 22.94 -8.62
N GLY A 269 -5.62 21.64 -8.76
CA GLY A 269 -5.01 20.83 -7.70
C GLY A 269 -5.95 20.51 -6.53
N ASP A 270 -7.19 21.03 -6.56
CA ASP A 270 -8.25 20.67 -5.62
C ASP A 270 -8.64 19.20 -5.75
N TYR A 271 -9.10 18.55 -4.68
CA TYR A 271 -9.66 17.21 -4.77
C TYR A 271 -11.19 17.25 -4.95
N VAL A 272 -11.70 16.34 -5.79
CA VAL A 272 -13.12 16.22 -6.11
C VAL A 272 -13.57 14.79 -5.86
N VAL A 273 -14.79 14.65 -5.35
CA VAL A 273 -15.41 13.34 -5.12
C VAL A 273 -16.38 13.04 -6.25
N PHE A 274 -16.06 12.00 -7.04
CA PHE A 274 -16.90 11.50 -8.10
C PHE A 274 -17.86 10.46 -7.56
N VAL A 275 -19.15 10.64 -7.83
CA VAL A 275 -20.24 9.77 -7.39
C VAL A 275 -20.95 9.20 -8.60
N ALA A 276 -21.26 7.91 -8.56
CA ALA A 276 -22.14 7.25 -9.51
C ALA A 276 -23.36 6.69 -8.77
N PHE A 277 -24.55 7.05 -9.24
CA PHE A 277 -25.81 6.57 -8.67
C PHE A 277 -26.15 5.16 -9.16
N ASP A 278 -27.02 4.48 -8.42
CA ASP A 278 -27.72 3.30 -8.95
C ASP A 278 -28.67 3.68 -10.11
N GLY A 279 -29.26 2.68 -10.77
CA GLY A 279 -30.11 2.92 -11.93
C GLY A 279 -31.36 3.75 -11.65
N ALA A 280 -31.97 3.60 -10.46
CA ALA A 280 -33.18 4.33 -10.10
C ALA A 280 -32.85 5.78 -9.74
N ALA A 281 -31.82 6.01 -8.92
CA ALA A 281 -31.36 7.34 -8.56
C ALA A 281 -30.75 8.09 -9.74
N ALA A 282 -30.07 7.41 -10.68
CA ALA A 282 -29.60 8.02 -11.93
C ALA A 282 -30.76 8.56 -12.78
N ALA A 283 -31.89 7.83 -12.85
CA ALA A 283 -33.09 8.29 -13.57
C ALA A 283 -33.74 9.50 -12.87
N VAL A 284 -33.85 9.48 -11.53
CA VAL A 284 -34.32 10.63 -10.74
C VAL A 284 -33.41 11.84 -10.95
N TRP A 285 -32.10 11.66 -10.87
CA TRP A 285 -31.11 12.72 -11.04
C TRP A 285 -31.18 13.35 -12.44
N SER A 286 -31.24 12.52 -13.48
CA SER A 286 -31.34 13.02 -14.87
C SER A 286 -32.62 13.81 -15.13
N THR A 287 -33.76 13.32 -14.65
CA THR A 287 -35.06 14.00 -14.78
C THR A 287 -35.05 15.32 -14.00
N PHE A 288 -34.54 15.29 -12.77
CA PHE A 288 -34.48 16.47 -11.92
C PHE A 288 -33.56 17.54 -12.51
N THR A 289 -32.35 17.18 -12.94
CA THR A 289 -31.39 18.15 -13.49
C THR A 289 -31.85 18.75 -14.83
N ALA A 290 -32.53 17.96 -15.66
CA ALA A 290 -33.14 18.46 -16.90
C ALA A 290 -34.24 19.51 -16.62
N ALA A 291 -35.07 19.30 -15.60
CA ALA A 291 -36.15 20.21 -15.26
C ALA A 291 -35.69 21.47 -14.50
N ASN A 292 -34.49 21.46 -13.91
CA ASN A 292 -34.02 22.50 -12.97
C ASN A 292 -32.69 23.14 -13.39
N THR A 293 -32.45 23.28 -14.70
CA THR A 293 -31.26 23.99 -15.20
C THR A 293 -31.24 25.44 -14.69
N GLY A 294 -30.10 25.88 -14.18
CA GLY A 294 -29.91 27.18 -13.52
C GLY A 294 -30.19 27.17 -12.02
N ALA A 295 -30.91 26.18 -11.49
CA ALA A 295 -31.13 26.05 -10.05
C ALA A 295 -29.91 25.49 -9.33
N ARG A 296 -29.86 25.60 -7.99
CA ARG A 296 -28.80 25.03 -7.16
C ARG A 296 -29.28 23.78 -6.46
N THR A 297 -28.39 22.80 -6.32
CA THR A 297 -28.66 21.58 -5.56
C THR A 297 -27.56 21.37 -4.53
N ALA A 298 -27.96 21.17 -3.28
CA ALA A 298 -27.05 20.95 -2.16
C ALA A 298 -26.78 19.47 -1.93
N PHE A 299 -25.53 19.16 -1.60
CA PHE A 299 -25.08 17.88 -1.08
C PHE A 299 -24.82 18.09 0.41
N THR A 300 -25.66 17.47 1.25
CA THR A 300 -25.58 17.61 2.71
C THR A 300 -25.06 16.35 3.35
N VAL A 301 -24.11 16.46 4.27
CA VAL A 301 -23.64 15.33 5.09
C VAL A 301 -23.86 15.67 6.55
N ASP A 302 -24.61 14.80 7.25
CA ASP A 302 -24.96 14.98 8.66
C ASP A 302 -25.42 16.43 8.93
N THR A 303 -26.44 16.85 8.16
CA THR A 303 -27.01 18.22 8.08
C THR A 303 -26.13 19.34 7.52
N GLN A 304 -24.82 19.20 7.37
CA GLN A 304 -23.98 20.29 6.85
C GLN A 304 -23.94 20.32 5.32
N VAL A 305 -24.04 21.51 4.71
CA VAL A 305 -23.88 21.65 3.24
C VAL A 305 -22.40 21.62 2.88
N VAL A 306 -21.95 20.50 2.31
CA VAL A 306 -20.58 20.35 1.79
C VAL A 306 -20.42 21.08 0.46
N SER A 307 -21.47 21.06 -0.36
CA SER A 307 -21.45 21.73 -1.65
C SER A 307 -22.86 22.07 -2.13
N ALA A 308 -23.02 23.18 -2.83
CA ALA A 308 -24.29 23.57 -3.43
C ALA A 308 -24.09 24.20 -4.83
N PRO A 309 -23.59 23.44 -5.81
CA PRO A 309 -23.34 23.94 -7.16
C PRO A 309 -24.64 24.29 -7.89
N ALA A 310 -24.52 25.18 -8.89
CA ALA A 310 -25.57 25.42 -9.87
C ALA A 310 -25.59 24.29 -10.91
N LEU A 311 -26.79 23.88 -11.31
CA LEU A 311 -27.00 22.93 -12.40
C LEU A 311 -26.86 23.67 -13.73
N LEU A 312 -25.69 23.56 -14.36
CA LEU A 312 -25.40 24.28 -15.61
C LEU A 312 -26.01 23.62 -16.84
N GLU A 313 -26.13 22.30 -16.81
CA GLU A 313 -26.65 21.47 -17.89
C GLU A 313 -27.33 20.22 -17.32
N PRO A 314 -28.24 19.59 -18.08
CA PRO A 314 -28.83 18.30 -17.70
C PRO A 314 -27.77 17.20 -17.54
N ILE A 315 -27.80 16.48 -16.42
CA ILE A 315 -26.85 15.40 -16.12
C ILE A 315 -27.50 14.05 -16.39
N THR A 316 -27.30 13.51 -17.59
CA THR A 316 -27.94 12.25 -18.04
C THR A 316 -27.11 11.00 -17.80
N THR A 317 -25.85 11.15 -17.39
CA THR A 317 -24.90 10.03 -17.23
C THR A 317 -25.07 9.24 -15.93
N GLY A 318 -25.91 9.70 -15.00
CA GLY A 318 -26.04 9.12 -13.67
C GLY A 318 -24.80 9.29 -12.79
N ARG A 319 -23.88 10.18 -13.18
CA ARG A 319 -22.64 10.48 -12.45
C ARG A 319 -22.57 11.97 -12.15
N THR A 320 -22.06 12.31 -10.98
CA THR A 320 -21.88 13.70 -10.57
C THR A 320 -20.57 13.91 -9.81
N GLN A 321 -20.22 15.16 -9.62
CA GLN A 321 -19.03 15.60 -8.91
C GLN A 321 -19.43 16.45 -7.71
N ILE A 322 -18.90 16.12 -6.54
CA ILE A 322 -19.06 16.87 -5.31
C ILE A 322 -17.77 17.66 -5.09
N HIS A 323 -17.89 18.98 -5.16
CA HIS A 323 -16.79 19.92 -4.92
C HIS A 323 -16.86 20.41 -3.48
N GLY A 324 -15.75 20.47 -2.77
CA GLY A 324 -15.70 21.01 -1.41
C GLY A 324 -14.30 21.49 -1.08
N GLN A 325 -14.08 21.92 0.16
CA GLN A 325 -12.73 22.26 0.64
C GLN A 325 -11.93 21.00 0.97
N PHE A 326 -11.81 20.09 0.00
CA PHE A 326 -11.19 18.80 0.21
C PHE A 326 -9.67 18.82 0.01
N THR A 327 -8.98 18.25 0.99
CA THR A 327 -7.62 17.72 0.85
C THR A 327 -7.65 16.30 0.26
N ALA A 328 -6.50 15.78 -0.13
CA ALA A 328 -6.38 14.39 -0.62
C ALA A 328 -6.98 13.37 0.37
N ASP A 329 -6.65 13.50 1.65
CA ASP A 329 -7.09 12.58 2.70
C ASP A 329 -8.57 12.75 3.04
N SER A 330 -9.05 13.99 3.16
CA SER A 330 -10.46 14.24 3.46
C SER A 330 -11.37 13.83 2.29
N ALA A 331 -10.95 14.04 1.03
CA ALA A 331 -11.69 13.56 -0.13
C ALA A 331 -11.79 12.03 -0.14
N LYS A 332 -10.68 11.32 0.10
CA LYS A 332 -10.66 9.85 0.15
C LYS A 332 -11.57 9.33 1.27
N SER A 333 -11.47 9.92 2.45
CA SER A 333 -12.31 9.57 3.60
C SER A 333 -13.78 9.79 3.31
N PHE A 334 -14.12 10.96 2.75
CA PHE A 334 -15.47 11.29 2.37
C PHE A 334 -16.01 10.32 1.30
N ALA A 335 -15.22 10.03 0.25
CA ALA A 335 -15.60 9.06 -0.77
C ALA A 335 -15.82 7.66 -0.18
N ALA A 336 -14.98 7.23 0.75
CA ALA A 336 -15.14 5.96 1.46
C ALA A 336 -16.41 5.93 2.31
N VAL A 337 -16.71 7.01 3.04
CA VAL A 337 -17.95 7.16 3.82
C VAL A 337 -19.17 7.08 2.92
N VAL A 338 -19.14 7.77 1.79
CA VAL A 338 -20.23 7.80 0.81
C VAL A 338 -20.43 6.42 0.14
N ALA A 339 -19.35 5.71 -0.18
CA ALA A 339 -19.42 4.37 -0.78
C ALA A 339 -19.84 3.29 0.24
N GLY A 340 -19.36 3.39 1.49
CA GLY A 340 -19.65 2.41 2.53
C GLY A 340 -21.02 2.55 3.19
N GLY A 341 -21.74 3.64 2.90
CA GLY A 341 -23.04 3.95 3.51
C GLY A 341 -22.94 4.46 4.94
N PRO A 342 -24.04 4.99 5.52
CA PRO A 342 -24.04 5.63 6.84
C PRO A 342 -23.82 4.64 8.00
N LEU A 343 -23.25 5.12 9.10
CA LEU A 343 -23.09 4.30 10.31
C LEU A 343 -24.44 4.14 11.05
N PRO A 344 -24.81 2.91 11.46
CA PRO A 344 -25.99 2.69 12.30
C PRO A 344 -25.85 3.30 13.70
N LEU A 345 -24.63 3.31 14.25
CA LEU A 345 -24.31 3.83 15.57
C LEU A 345 -23.17 4.85 15.47
N PRO A 346 -23.20 5.95 16.25
CA PRO A 346 -22.08 6.86 16.34
C PRO A 346 -20.87 6.16 16.96
N VAL A 347 -19.67 6.49 16.49
CA VAL A 347 -18.41 5.94 17.03
C VAL A 347 -17.43 7.08 17.27
N ALA A 348 -16.57 6.93 18.28
CA ALA A 348 -15.54 7.90 18.62
C ALA A 348 -14.16 7.23 18.62
N VAL A 349 -13.19 7.88 17.98
CA VAL A 349 -11.82 7.38 17.94
C VAL A 349 -11.13 7.72 19.26
N GLN A 350 -10.82 6.71 20.08
CA GLN A 350 -10.11 6.92 21.34
C GLN A 350 -8.61 7.08 21.13
N SER A 351 -7.99 6.19 20.34
CA SER A 351 -6.56 6.22 20.10
C SER A 351 -6.20 5.67 18.72
N VAL A 352 -5.19 6.28 18.11
CA VAL A 352 -4.58 5.79 16.87
C VAL A 352 -3.09 5.62 17.14
N GLN A 353 -2.58 4.43 16.86
CA GLN A 353 -1.18 4.07 16.98
C GLN A 353 -0.66 3.69 15.59
N THR A 354 0.25 4.48 15.06
CA THR A 354 0.96 4.15 13.83
C THR A 354 2.15 3.27 14.18
N ALA A 355 2.07 1.99 13.88
CA ALA A 355 3.18 1.05 14.06
C ALA A 355 3.84 0.79 12.70
N GLN A 356 5.15 1.01 12.62
CA GLN A 356 5.91 0.49 11.49
C GLN A 356 6.16 -0.99 11.78
N LEU A 357 5.45 -1.91 11.12
CA LEU A 357 5.91 -3.29 11.13
C LEU A 357 7.24 -3.32 10.37
N ALA A 358 8.33 -3.43 11.11
CA ALA A 358 9.60 -3.88 10.55
C ALA A 358 9.32 -5.22 9.85
N PRO A 359 9.92 -5.52 8.69
CA PRO A 359 9.71 -6.80 8.00
C PRO A 359 10.25 -7.94 8.88
N THR A 360 9.40 -8.49 9.76
CA THR A 360 9.82 -9.37 10.86
C THR A 360 10.16 -10.79 10.41
N PHE A 361 9.83 -11.20 9.18
CA PHE A 361 9.93 -12.62 8.83
C PHE A 361 11.11 -13.03 7.92
N TRP A 362 11.91 -12.09 7.41
CA TRP A 362 12.98 -12.43 6.45
C TRP A 362 14.35 -11.79 6.69
N SER A 363 14.60 -11.05 7.77
CA SER A 363 15.92 -10.38 7.96
C SER A 363 17.03 -11.33 8.43
N LEU A 364 16.73 -12.33 9.27
CA LEU A 364 17.72 -13.25 9.83
C LEU A 364 18.32 -14.28 8.85
N PRO A 365 17.55 -14.97 7.97
CA PRO A 365 18.14 -15.92 7.02
C PRO A 365 18.95 -15.22 5.91
N ARG A 366 18.73 -13.92 5.67
CA ARG A 366 19.46 -13.13 4.65
C ARG A 366 20.96 -13.06 4.91
N ILE A 367 21.35 -12.80 6.16
CA ILE A 367 22.77 -12.72 6.55
C ILE A 367 23.38 -14.14 6.59
N ALA A 368 22.62 -15.14 7.02
CA ALA A 368 23.08 -16.53 7.07
C ALA A 368 23.35 -17.12 5.67
N VAL A 369 22.50 -16.82 4.68
CA VAL A 369 22.68 -17.31 3.30
C VAL A 369 23.83 -16.58 2.60
N LEU A 370 23.93 -15.25 2.75
CA LEU A 370 25.04 -14.47 2.19
C LEU A 370 26.39 -14.79 2.86
N GLY A 371 26.42 -14.86 4.18
CA GLY A 371 27.63 -15.17 4.95
C GLY A 371 28.04 -16.63 4.81
N GLY A 372 27.08 -17.57 4.91
CA GLY A 372 27.35 -19.00 4.78
C GLY A 372 27.81 -19.40 3.39
N GLY A 373 27.19 -18.85 2.33
CA GLY A 373 27.59 -19.13 0.95
C GLY A 373 29.03 -18.69 0.65
N VAL A 374 29.42 -17.48 1.09
CA VAL A 374 30.77 -16.95 0.89
C VAL A 374 31.81 -17.76 1.66
N VAL A 375 31.51 -18.19 2.90
CA VAL A 375 32.43 -18.99 3.72
C VAL A 375 32.66 -20.38 3.11
N VAL A 376 31.61 -21.03 2.60
CA VAL A 376 31.74 -22.35 1.95
C VAL A 376 32.56 -22.26 0.66
N ILE A 377 32.31 -21.24 -0.17
CA ILE A 377 33.09 -21.01 -1.39
C ILE A 377 34.57 -20.76 -1.05
N PHE A 378 34.85 -19.92 -0.04
CA PHE A 378 36.21 -19.64 0.40
C PHE A 378 36.92 -20.89 0.95
N ALA A 379 36.24 -21.70 1.75
CA ALA A 379 36.79 -22.94 2.31
C ALA A 379 37.15 -23.95 1.21
N VAL A 380 36.32 -24.08 0.17
CA VAL A 380 36.59 -24.95 -0.98
C VAL A 380 37.82 -24.46 -1.76
N ILE A 381 37.94 -23.15 -2.01
CA ILE A 381 39.10 -22.57 -2.70
C ILE A 381 40.39 -22.85 -1.91
N VAL A 382 40.39 -22.58 -0.61
CA VAL A 382 41.56 -22.81 0.26
C VAL A 382 41.93 -24.29 0.31
N GLY A 383 40.95 -25.20 0.44
CA GLY A 383 41.18 -26.64 0.44
C GLY A 383 41.85 -27.13 -0.83
N VAL A 384 41.41 -26.64 -2.00
CA VAL A 384 42.00 -27.02 -3.29
C VAL A 384 43.41 -26.44 -3.47
N VAL A 385 43.67 -25.20 -3.03
CA VAL A 385 45.01 -24.59 -3.07
C VAL A 385 45.98 -25.34 -2.14
N LEU A 386 45.53 -25.75 -0.96
CA LEU A 386 46.35 -26.53 -0.04
C LEU A 386 46.66 -27.92 -0.61
N MET A 387 45.67 -28.63 -1.16
CA MET A 387 45.92 -29.94 -1.79
C MET A 387 46.90 -29.85 -2.96
N THR A 388 46.77 -28.83 -3.82
CA THR A 388 47.67 -28.66 -4.97
C THR A 388 49.10 -28.25 -4.56
N ARG A 389 49.26 -27.44 -3.50
CA ARG A 389 50.58 -27.09 -2.93
C ARG A 389 51.22 -28.21 -2.12
N TRP A 390 50.44 -29.05 -1.48
CA TRP A 390 50.95 -30.16 -0.68
C TRP A 390 51.34 -31.34 -1.56
N ALA A 391 50.58 -31.60 -2.62
CA ALA A 391 50.93 -32.56 -3.66
C ALA A 391 52.21 -32.16 -4.43
N SER A 392 52.54 -30.87 -4.51
CA SER A 392 53.79 -30.40 -5.12
C SER A 392 55.00 -30.44 -4.20
N ARG A 393 54.82 -30.55 -2.87
CA ARG A 393 55.94 -30.65 -1.90
C ARG A 393 56.36 -32.10 -1.60
N ARG A 394 55.55 -33.09 -1.99
CA ARG A 394 55.83 -34.52 -1.79
C ARG A 394 56.31 -35.25 -3.06
N ARG A 395 56.60 -34.51 -4.12
CA ARG A 395 57.26 -35.04 -5.33
C ARG A 395 58.72 -34.62 -5.37
#